data_AF-A0A645F003-F1
#
_entry.id   AF-A0A645F003-F1
#
_cell.length_a   1.000
_cell.length_b   1.000
_cell.length_c   1.000
_cell.angle_alpha   90.00
_cell.angle_beta   90.00
_cell.angle_gamma   90.00
#
_symmetry.space_group_name_H-M   'P 1'
#
loop_
_entity.id
_entity.type
_entity.pdbx_description
1 polymer ?
#
loop_
_entity_poly.entity_id
_entity_poly.type
_entity_poly.pdbx_seq_one_letter_code
_entity_poly.pdbx_strand_id
1 'polypeptide(L)'
;MAPKIVDVDYVAFYQTSAFGAEHRWRIEAYAEVTGHELTTRGELLRDEPDHPRAHEEYYKLQLGPIQRMNQPILAEKWKRITFLYTTGELFNQAKIVNDLVVNSEERALLWQSLRERAQQANQYGNPQNQIDLNLDPETIRFLGVLAGASTEDLDFLNF
;
A
#
# COMPACT_ATOMS: atom_id res chain seq x y z
N MET A 1 3.29 -4.10 10.01
CA MET A 1 2.40 -4.87 9.13
C MET A 1 2.81 -4.59 7.70
N ALA A 2 2.85 -5.61 6.84
CA ALA A 2 3.13 -5.47 5.40
C ALA A 2 1.84 -5.13 4.63
N PRO A 3 1.91 -4.55 3.41
CA PRO A 3 0.72 -4.36 2.59
C PRO A 3 0.20 -5.73 2.17
N LYS A 4 -1.14 -5.87 2.13
CA LYS A 4 -1.77 -7.13 1.74
C LYS A 4 -1.62 -7.44 0.24
N ILE A 5 -1.50 -6.41 -0.60
CA ILE A 5 -1.44 -6.52 -2.05
C ILE A 5 -0.26 -5.67 -2.52
N VAL A 6 0.64 -6.28 -3.28
CA VAL A 6 1.84 -5.62 -3.83
C VAL A 6 1.72 -5.37 -5.33
N ASP A 7 0.72 -5.97 -5.97
CA ASP A 7 0.40 -5.76 -7.36
C ASP A 7 -0.39 -4.46 -7.53
N VAL A 8 0.35 -3.37 -7.67
CA VAL A 8 -0.13 -1.99 -7.85
C VAL A 8 0.60 -1.36 -9.04
N ASP A 9 0.02 -0.33 -9.65
CA ASP A 9 0.66 0.36 -10.79
C ASP A 9 1.79 1.29 -10.36
N TYR A 10 1.62 1.96 -9.21
CA TYR A 10 2.54 2.98 -8.71
C TYR A 10 2.68 2.89 -7.20
N VAL A 11 3.84 3.32 -6.71
CA VAL A 11 4.10 3.59 -5.30
C VAL A 11 4.43 5.05 -5.11
N ALA A 12 3.86 5.67 -4.09
CA ALA A 12 4.17 7.04 -3.69
C ALA A 12 4.80 7.06 -2.28
N PHE A 13 5.75 7.97 -2.07
CA PHE A 13 6.59 7.97 -0.87
C PHE A 13 6.16 9.06 0.11
N TYR A 14 5.60 8.65 1.25
CA TYR A 14 5.35 9.56 2.36
C TYR A 14 6.64 9.84 3.14
N GLN A 15 7.05 11.09 3.19
CA GLN A 15 8.28 11.51 3.85
C GLN A 15 8.04 11.81 5.32
N THR A 16 8.80 11.15 6.19
CA THR A 16 8.72 11.34 7.64
C THR A 16 9.56 12.54 8.10
N SER A 17 9.66 12.76 9.40
CA SER A 17 10.49 13.83 9.98
C SER A 17 11.99 13.73 9.63
N ALA A 18 12.47 12.56 9.21
CA ALA A 18 13.86 12.35 8.82
C ALA A 18 14.27 13.13 7.55
N PHE A 19 13.31 13.58 6.75
CA PHE A 19 13.56 14.31 5.49
C PHE A 19 13.75 15.83 5.67
N GLY A 20 13.82 16.33 6.92
CA GLY A 20 14.04 17.75 7.21
C GLY A 20 12.77 18.59 7.12
N ALA A 21 12.84 19.84 7.59
CA ALA A 21 11.65 20.71 7.71
C ALA A 21 11.00 21.04 6.36
N GLU A 22 11.80 21.11 5.30
CA GLU A 22 11.34 21.48 3.96
C GLU A 22 10.61 20.35 3.23
N HIS A 23 10.92 19.08 3.58
CA HIS A 23 10.38 17.92 2.86
C HIS A 23 9.63 16.93 3.76
N ARG A 24 9.61 17.12 5.09
CA ARG A 24 8.80 16.26 5.97
C ARG A 24 7.30 16.41 5.71
N TRP A 25 6.59 15.34 6.04
CA TRP A 25 5.13 15.27 6.12
C TRP A 25 4.44 15.60 4.80
N ARG A 26 4.92 14.99 3.72
CA ARG A 26 4.34 15.13 2.39
C ARG A 26 4.65 13.94 1.51
N ILE A 27 3.96 13.88 0.38
CA ILE A 27 4.28 13.04 -0.76
C ILE A 27 4.67 13.97 -1.89
N GLU A 28 5.87 13.81 -2.42
CA GLU A 28 6.41 14.64 -3.52
C GLU A 28 7.20 13.79 -4.53
N ALA A 29 7.19 12.47 -4.34
CA ALA A 29 7.88 11.51 -5.17
C ALA A 29 7.03 10.24 -5.30
N TYR A 30 7.05 9.65 -6.49
CA TYR A 30 6.40 8.39 -6.81
C TYR A 30 7.19 7.65 -7.88
N ALA A 31 6.92 6.36 -8.05
CA ALA A 31 7.52 5.55 -9.09
C ALA A 31 6.51 4.52 -9.61
N GLU A 32 6.60 4.22 -10.89
CA GLU A 32 5.90 3.07 -11.49
C GLU A 32 6.45 1.77 -10.91
N VAL A 33 5.56 0.82 -10.62
CA VAL A 33 5.95 -0.53 -10.22
C VAL A 33 6.01 -1.37 -11.50
N THR A 34 7.21 -1.79 -11.87
CA THR A 34 7.45 -2.56 -13.10
C THR A 34 7.39 -4.07 -12.88
N GLY A 35 7.32 -4.50 -11.61
CA GLY A 35 7.24 -5.90 -11.22
C GLY A 35 7.49 -6.10 -9.73
N HIS A 36 7.35 -7.33 -9.28
CA HIS A 36 7.70 -7.74 -7.93
C HIS A 36 8.18 -9.19 -7.92
N GLU A 37 9.03 -9.53 -6.96
CA GLU A 37 9.50 -10.90 -6.74
C GLU A 37 9.50 -11.24 -5.25
N LEU A 38 9.35 -12.53 -4.93
CA LEU A 38 9.51 -13.05 -3.59
C LEU A 38 10.99 -13.39 -3.37
N THR A 39 11.56 -12.89 -2.28
CA THR A 39 12.95 -13.11 -1.88
C THR A 39 13.00 -13.25 -0.36
N THR A 40 14.18 -13.47 0.20
CA THR A 40 14.38 -13.43 1.65
C THR A 40 14.95 -12.08 2.11
N ARG A 41 14.77 -11.74 3.39
CA ARG A 41 15.40 -10.55 3.97
C ARG A 41 16.91 -10.52 3.74
N GLY A 42 17.60 -11.65 3.96
CA GLY A 42 19.05 -11.74 3.83
C GLY A 42 19.56 -11.47 2.41
N GLU A 43 18.79 -11.89 1.40
CA GLU A 43 19.09 -11.59 0.00
C GLU A 43 18.86 -10.11 -0.35
N LEU A 44 17.82 -9.50 0.23
CA LEU A 44 17.45 -8.11 0.02
C LEU A 44 18.36 -7.13 0.76
N LEU A 45 18.73 -7.44 2.00
CA LEU A 45 19.54 -6.61 2.91
C LEU A 45 20.86 -7.32 3.23
N ARG A 46 21.77 -7.29 2.26
CA ARG A 46 23.02 -8.07 2.30
C ARG A 46 23.97 -7.69 3.43
N ASP A 47 23.83 -6.48 3.97
CA ASP A 47 24.65 -5.99 5.09
C ASP A 47 24.19 -6.51 6.46
N GLU A 48 23.07 -7.24 6.51
CA GLU A 48 22.49 -7.80 7.74
C GLU A 48 22.31 -9.33 7.69
N PRO A 49 23.36 -10.12 7.38
CA PRO A 49 23.22 -11.56 7.12
C PRO A 49 22.74 -12.37 8.34
N ASP A 50 23.12 -11.97 9.55
CA ASP A 50 22.77 -12.66 10.80
C ASP A 50 21.50 -12.12 11.47
N HIS A 51 20.68 -11.34 10.73
CA HIS A 51 19.44 -10.81 11.29
C HIS A 51 18.50 -11.97 11.70
N PRO A 52 17.81 -11.91 12.86
CA PRO A 52 16.88 -12.97 13.30
C PRO A 52 15.75 -13.32 12.31
N ARG A 53 15.57 -12.47 11.29
CA ARG A 53 14.54 -12.54 10.25
C ARG A 53 15.14 -12.75 8.85
N ALA A 54 16.42 -13.14 8.75
CA ALA A 54 17.13 -13.25 7.47
C ALA A 54 16.43 -14.19 6.48
N HIS A 55 15.81 -15.26 6.97
CA HIS A 55 15.10 -16.26 6.17
C HIS A 55 13.61 -15.96 5.96
N GLU A 56 13.08 -14.86 6.50
CA GLU A 56 11.70 -14.50 6.27
C GLU A 56 11.49 -14.02 4.83
N GLU A 57 10.29 -14.32 4.31
CA GLU A 57 9.87 -13.92 2.98
C GLU A 57 9.56 -12.42 2.90
N TYR A 58 10.08 -11.78 1.86
CA TYR A 58 9.92 -10.36 1.56
C TYR A 58 9.53 -10.21 0.10
N TYR A 59 8.62 -9.28 -0.16
CA TYR A 59 8.39 -8.78 -1.51
C TYR A 59 9.43 -7.72 -1.85
N LYS A 60 10.13 -7.93 -2.97
CA LYS A 60 10.99 -6.93 -3.59
C LYS A 60 10.23 -6.30 -4.75
N LEU A 61 9.88 -5.03 -4.59
CA LEU A 61 9.29 -4.23 -5.67
C LEU A 61 10.38 -3.76 -6.62
N GLN A 62 10.13 -3.92 -7.91
CA GLN A 62 10.95 -3.35 -8.97
C GLN A 62 10.29 -2.04 -9.41
N LEU A 63 11.04 -0.95 -9.31
CA LEU A 63 10.53 0.39 -9.55
C LEU A 63 11.18 0.99 -10.79
N GLY A 64 10.37 1.71 -11.56
CA GLY A 64 10.86 2.63 -12.58
C GLY A 64 11.61 3.83 -11.97
N PRO A 65 12.03 4.80 -12.80
CA PRO A 65 12.66 6.02 -12.31
C PRO A 65 11.75 6.77 -11.34
N ILE A 66 12.33 7.29 -10.26
CA ILE A 66 11.59 8.13 -9.30
C ILE A 66 11.20 9.43 -10.00
N GLN A 67 9.90 9.70 -10.03
CA GLN A 67 9.31 10.93 -10.55
C GLN A 67 9.02 11.90 -9.41
N ARG A 68 9.24 13.19 -9.66
CA ARG A 68 8.95 14.28 -8.72
C ARG A 68 7.68 14.98 -9.12
N MET A 69 6.85 15.28 -8.13
CA MET A 69 5.60 16.00 -8.34
C MET A 69 5.86 17.51 -8.39
N ASN A 70 5.16 18.22 -9.27
CA ASN A 70 5.21 19.69 -9.31
C ASN A 70 4.58 20.31 -8.06
N GLN A 71 3.54 19.69 -7.53
CA GLN A 71 2.86 20.08 -6.31
C GLN A 71 2.83 18.90 -5.34
N PRO A 72 3.39 19.04 -4.12
CA PRO A 72 3.38 17.96 -3.15
C PRO A 72 2.01 17.82 -2.48
N ILE A 73 1.65 16.58 -2.11
CA ILE A 73 0.48 16.28 -1.27
C ILE A 73 0.90 16.41 0.19
N LEU A 74 0.31 17.33 0.95
CA LEU A 74 0.72 17.65 2.31
C LEU A 74 0.01 16.81 3.37
N ALA A 75 0.72 16.39 4.41
CA ALA A 75 0.10 15.97 5.65
C ALA A 75 -0.04 17.22 6.54
N GLU A 76 -1.23 17.83 6.55
CA GLU A 76 -1.55 19.04 7.31
C GLU A 76 -1.15 18.95 8.79
N LYS A 77 -1.20 17.75 9.35
CA LYS A 77 -0.74 17.40 10.69
C LYS A 77 0.13 16.14 10.62
N TRP A 78 0.98 15.94 11.62
CA TRP A 78 1.73 14.70 11.76
C TRP A 78 0.78 13.49 11.75
N LYS A 79 1.00 12.56 10.82
CA LYS A 79 0.20 11.34 10.65
C LYS A 79 1.15 10.16 10.45
N ARG A 80 0.93 9.06 11.18
CA ARG A 80 1.65 7.82 10.92
C ARG A 80 0.95 7.09 9.79
N ILE A 81 1.60 7.03 8.62
CA ILE A 81 1.10 6.32 7.45
C ILE A 81 2.00 5.10 7.25
N THR A 82 1.38 3.91 7.21
CA THR A 82 2.11 2.67 6.90
C THR A 82 1.88 2.30 5.45
N PHE A 83 0.62 2.00 5.10
CA PHE A 83 0.19 1.73 3.72
C PHE A 83 -1.21 2.34 3.52
N LEU A 84 -1.42 2.95 2.36
CA LEU A 84 -2.71 3.50 1.93
C LEU A 84 -2.86 3.18 0.44
N TYR A 85 -3.98 2.54 0.08
CA TYR A 85 -4.36 2.36 -1.30
C TYR A 85 -5.28 3.50 -1.72
N THR A 86 -5.05 3.99 -2.93
CA THR A 86 -5.82 5.07 -3.54
C THR A 86 -5.91 4.81 -5.04
N THR A 87 -6.72 5.58 -5.73
CA THR A 87 -6.81 5.54 -7.20
C THR A 87 -5.88 6.59 -7.80
N GLY A 88 -5.48 6.39 -9.06
CA GLY A 88 -4.73 7.42 -9.79
C GLY A 88 -5.50 8.73 -9.91
N GLU A 89 -6.83 8.68 -9.97
CA GLU A 89 -7.70 9.85 -9.98
C GLU A 89 -7.55 10.69 -8.71
N LEU A 90 -7.73 10.07 -7.54
CA LEU A 90 -7.58 10.75 -6.25
C LEU A 90 -6.15 11.25 -6.07
N PHE A 91 -5.14 10.45 -6.46
CA PHE A 91 -3.74 10.84 -6.38
C PHE A 91 -3.43 12.11 -7.19
N ASN A 92 -3.97 12.23 -8.41
CA ASN A 92 -3.73 13.37 -9.28
C ASN A 92 -4.45 14.65 -8.82
N GLN A 93 -5.53 14.53 -8.05
CA GLN A 93 -6.32 15.67 -7.55
C GLN A 93 -5.95 16.08 -6.12
N ALA A 94 -5.32 15.19 -5.37
CA ALA A 94 -5.02 15.38 -3.95
C ALA A 94 -4.10 16.58 -3.70
N LYS A 95 -4.45 17.36 -2.69
CA LYS A 95 -3.62 18.44 -2.13
C LYS A 95 -3.15 18.08 -0.74
N ILE A 96 -3.97 17.32 -0.02
CA ILE A 96 -3.65 16.81 1.31
C ILE A 96 -3.79 15.29 1.35
N VAL A 97 -3.09 14.65 2.28
CA VAL A 97 -3.10 13.18 2.42
C VAL A 97 -4.51 12.61 2.60
N ASN A 98 -5.42 13.36 3.23
CA ASN A 98 -6.79 12.89 3.43
C ASN A 98 -7.58 12.78 2.11
N ASP A 99 -7.22 13.52 1.07
CA ASP A 99 -7.85 13.45 -0.26
C ASP A 99 -7.57 12.10 -0.95
N LEU A 100 -6.56 11.37 -0.49
CA LEU A 100 -6.21 10.04 -1.02
C LEU A 100 -7.13 8.93 -0.50
N VAL A 101 -7.96 9.21 0.52
CA VAL A 101 -8.82 8.21 1.15
C VAL A 101 -10.02 7.95 0.25
N VAL A 102 -10.12 6.71 -0.23
CA VAL A 102 -11.29 6.24 -0.97
C VAL A 102 -12.51 6.22 -0.05
N ASN A 103 -13.61 6.79 -0.51
CA ASN A 103 -14.89 6.79 0.21
C ASN A 103 -15.41 5.36 0.43
N SER A 104 -16.35 5.17 1.35
CA SER A 104 -16.82 3.84 1.77
C SER A 104 -17.45 3.03 0.63
N GLU A 105 -18.20 3.68 -0.25
CA GLU A 105 -18.89 3.05 -1.37
C GLU A 105 -17.92 2.54 -2.45
N GLU A 106 -16.90 3.31 -2.81
CA GLU A 106 -15.89 2.91 -3.81
C GLU A 106 -14.85 1.93 -3.25
N ARG A 107 -14.75 1.82 -1.92
CA ARG A 107 -13.75 0.97 -1.26
C ARG A 107 -13.91 -0.50 -1.64
N ALA A 108 -15.14 -0.99 -1.72
CA ALA A 108 -15.43 -2.37 -2.09
C ALA A 108 -14.95 -2.69 -3.52
N LEU A 109 -15.21 -1.75 -4.45
CA LEU A 109 -14.78 -1.86 -5.84
C LEU A 109 -13.26 -1.83 -5.96
N LEU A 110 -12.58 -0.90 -5.28
CA LEU A 110 -11.13 -0.85 -5.26
C LEU A 110 -10.52 -2.18 -4.78
N TRP A 111 -11.03 -2.72 -3.68
CA TRP A 111 -10.56 -4.00 -3.16
C TRP A 111 -10.85 -5.17 -4.10
N GLN A 112 -11.99 -5.16 -4.79
CA GLN A 112 -12.29 -6.15 -5.81
C GLN A 112 -11.28 -6.08 -6.95
N SER A 113 -11.03 -4.90 -7.52
CA SER A 113 -10.07 -4.71 -8.60
C SER A 113 -8.65 -5.11 -8.21
N LEU A 114 -8.20 -4.74 -7.01
CA LEU A 114 -6.87 -5.15 -6.51
C LEU A 114 -6.75 -6.67 -6.36
N ARG A 115 -7.82 -7.35 -5.91
CA ARG A 115 -7.84 -8.82 -5.81
C ARG A 115 -7.81 -9.49 -7.17
N GLU A 116 -8.65 -9.04 -8.11
CA GLU A 116 -8.70 -9.58 -9.47
C GLU A 116 -7.34 -9.46 -10.16
N ARG A 117 -6.68 -8.31 -9.99
CA ARG A 117 -5.34 -8.07 -10.52
C ARG A 117 -4.29 -9.00 -9.89
N ALA A 118 -4.27 -9.10 -8.56
CA ALA A 118 -3.37 -10.01 -7.84
C ALA A 118 -3.56 -11.47 -8.23
N GLN A 119 -4.81 -11.89 -8.50
CA GLN A 119 -5.11 -13.25 -8.99
C GLN A 119 -4.56 -13.46 -10.41
N GLN A 120 -4.72 -12.49 -11.30
CA GLN A 120 -4.16 -12.57 -12.65
C GLN A 120 -2.63 -12.56 -12.64
N ALA A 121 -2.00 -11.71 -11.83
CA ALA A 121 -0.55 -11.69 -11.67
C ALA A 121 0.00 -13.03 -11.15
N ASN A 122 -0.69 -13.66 -10.18
CA ASN A 122 -0.33 -14.99 -9.68
C ASN A 122 -0.56 -16.11 -10.70
N GLN A 123 -1.48 -15.96 -11.66
CA GLN A 123 -1.69 -16.96 -12.73
C GLN A 123 -0.55 -17.00 -13.75
N TYR A 124 0.24 -15.93 -13.86
CA TYR A 124 1.48 -15.90 -14.65
C TYR A 124 2.74 -16.19 -13.81
N GLY A 125 2.59 -16.30 -12.49
CA GLY A 125 3.63 -16.66 -11.53
C GLY A 125 3.65 -18.16 -11.22
N ASN A 126 4.83 -18.67 -10.84
CA ASN A 126 5.08 -20.07 -10.52
C ASN A 126 3.99 -20.67 -9.58
N PRO A 127 3.34 -21.81 -9.90
CA PRO A 127 2.18 -22.36 -9.17
C PRO A 127 2.41 -22.72 -7.69
N GLN A 128 3.62 -22.53 -7.15
CA GLN A 128 3.94 -22.73 -5.73
C GLN A 128 3.64 -21.50 -4.84
N ASN A 129 3.33 -20.33 -5.41
CA ASN A 129 3.06 -19.08 -4.67
C ASN A 129 1.57 -18.73 -4.58
N GLN A 130 0.69 -19.73 -4.44
CA GLN A 130 -0.73 -19.50 -4.30
C GLN A 130 -1.05 -18.90 -2.92
N ILE A 131 -1.27 -17.58 -2.87
CA ILE A 131 -1.84 -16.91 -1.70
C ILE A 131 -3.30 -17.34 -1.61
N ASP A 132 -3.68 -18.05 -0.53
CA ASP A 132 -5.08 -18.33 -0.24
C ASP A 132 -5.76 -17.04 0.24
N LEU A 133 -6.40 -16.36 -0.71
CA LEU A 133 -7.10 -15.08 -0.51
C LEU A 133 -8.53 -15.26 0.03
N ASN A 134 -8.88 -16.44 0.55
CA ASN A 134 -10.14 -16.67 1.27
C ASN A 134 -10.15 -15.91 2.60
N LEU A 135 -10.34 -14.60 2.51
CA LEU A 135 -10.63 -13.76 3.66
C LEU A 135 -12.13 -13.76 3.90
N ASP A 136 -12.51 -14.16 5.10
CA ASP A 136 -13.88 -14.11 5.55
C ASP A 136 -14.38 -12.65 5.66
N PRO A 137 -15.70 -12.43 5.58
CA PRO A 137 -16.30 -11.10 5.67
C PRO A 137 -15.89 -10.32 6.94
N GLU A 138 -15.62 -11.04 8.03
CA GLU A 138 -15.11 -10.51 9.29
C GLU A 138 -13.73 -9.85 9.14
N THR A 139 -12.81 -10.47 8.39
CA THR A 139 -11.49 -9.90 8.13
C THR A 139 -11.58 -8.65 7.24
N ILE A 140 -12.53 -8.60 6.31
CA ILE A 140 -12.78 -7.40 5.48
C ILE A 140 -13.26 -6.24 6.37
N ARG A 141 -14.17 -6.50 7.30
CA ARG A 141 -14.69 -5.52 8.26
C ARG A 141 -13.59 -4.97 9.18
N PHE A 142 -12.75 -5.85 9.72
CA PHE A 142 -11.65 -5.45 10.61
C PHE A 142 -10.62 -4.54 9.91
N LEU A 143 -10.40 -4.71 8.61
CA LEU A 143 -9.50 -3.86 7.83
C LEU A 143 -10.06 -2.47 7.54
N GLY A 144 -11.39 -2.35 7.41
CA GLY A 144 -12.06 -1.05 7.28
C GLY A 144 -11.81 -0.15 8.50
N VAL A 145 -11.79 -0.75 9.69
CA VAL A 145 -11.53 -0.09 10.97
C VAL A 145 -10.06 0.33 11.11
N LEU A 146 -9.10 -0.54 10.73
CA LEU A 146 -7.66 -0.23 10.82
C LEU A 146 -7.23 0.94 9.91
N ALA A 147 -8.02 1.23 8.87
CA ALA A 147 -7.79 2.36 7.98
C ALA A 147 -8.50 3.66 8.42
N GLY A 148 -8.95 3.73 9.68
CA GLY A 148 -9.35 4.96 10.35
C GLY A 148 -10.85 5.30 10.31
N ALA A 149 -11.73 4.32 10.12
CA ALA A 149 -13.18 4.54 10.26
C ALA A 149 -13.58 4.51 11.75
N SER A 150 -14.45 5.45 12.15
CA SER A 150 -15.06 5.50 13.48
C SER A 150 -16.06 4.35 13.67
N THR A 151 -16.20 3.89 14.91
CA THR A 151 -17.08 2.78 15.30
C THR A 151 -18.57 2.97 14.95
N GLU A 152 -18.99 4.20 14.65
CA GLU A 152 -20.38 4.56 14.27
C GLU A 152 -20.73 4.16 12.82
N ASP A 153 -19.73 3.93 11.95
CA ASP A 153 -19.96 3.50 10.55
C ASP A 153 -20.27 1.99 10.42
N LEU A 154 -20.21 1.24 11.53
CA LEU A 154 -20.28 -0.23 11.54
C LEU A 154 -21.70 -0.80 11.73
N ASP A 155 -22.70 0.03 12.04
CA ASP A 155 -24.08 -0.43 12.23
C ASP A 155 -24.81 -0.72 10.89
N PHE A 156 -24.24 -0.31 9.75
CA PHE A 156 -24.88 -0.42 8.42
C PHE A 156 -24.59 -1.71 7.65
N LEU A 157 -23.79 -2.63 8.20
CA LEU A 157 -23.35 -3.85 7.49
C LEU A 157 -24.01 -5.16 7.99
N ASN A 158 -25.15 -5.06 8.68
CA ASN A 158 -26.01 -6.21 8.95
C ASN A 158 -27.07 -6.38 7.83
N PHE A 159 -26.65 -6.72 6.62
CA PHE A 159 -27.52 -7.36 5.61
C PHE A 159 -26.71 -8.30 4.72
#